data_AF-A0A9D5KHX0-F1
#
_entry.id   AF-A0A9D5KHX0-F1
#
_cell.length_a   1.000
_cell.length_b   1.000
_cell.length_c   1.000
_cell.angle_alpha   90.00
_cell.angle_beta   90.00
_cell.angle_gamma   90.00
#
_symmetry.space_group_name_H-M   'P 1'
#
loop_
_entity.id
_entity.type
_entity.pdbx_description
1 polymer ?
#
loop_
_entity_poly.entity_id
_entity_poly.type
_entity_poly.pdbx_seq_one_letter_code
_entity_poly.pdbx_strand_id
1 'polypeptide(L)'
;FISRFQSPGEQKKILNDLANGLIDIIIGTHRLLQKDVRFKNVKLIIIDEEQRFGVKQKEKLKKQFAGIDILTLSATPIPRTMYMSLSGIRDLSLIETPPEGRQPIQTYVGPYQEPLVINAIQAEINRNGQVFYVHNRVETIYSRLKHLSRLMPGVRFGYVHGQMRPHELEKTMMDFLHKKIDCLVATSIIESGLDIPNVNTLIVENAQDMGLAQLYQLRGRVGRERQRAHCFLLYEPDLVMTGEAQKRLEALREFTALGSGFHLAMRDLEIRGAGNILGAKQHGFMQDIGFDLYCRLLKKEVDRLGAQPQEIPAEQSMTGPRIDCTISAFFPASYIPAETERIRLYRKAFDARNTSMLDNFKQELIDRFGPLPAEAEAFMRLVELRMIAREANVASIEEKKGTFWITMTPGHRLNPDWVVETAQRYGSLVQFQERDEGFSILMSTAALGQEGTVVWLKKFLSSMI
;
A
#
# COMPACT_ATOMS: atom_id res chain seq x y z
N PHE A 1 26.59 6.05 -18.44
CA PHE A 1 25.47 5.09 -18.41
C PHE A 1 26.03 3.68 -18.53
N ILE A 2 25.49 2.67 -17.85
CA ILE A 2 25.83 1.26 -18.07
C ILE A 2 24.58 0.46 -18.41
N SER A 3 24.56 -0.15 -19.59
CA SER A 3 23.43 -0.96 -20.03
C SER A 3 23.85 -2.10 -20.94
N ARG A 4 22.92 -3.01 -21.20
CA ARG A 4 23.07 -4.12 -22.15
C ARG A 4 23.37 -3.67 -23.59
N PHE A 5 23.21 -2.39 -23.91
CA PHE A 5 23.40 -1.85 -25.24
C PHE A 5 24.84 -1.40 -25.54
N GLN A 6 25.72 -1.40 -24.53
CA GLN A 6 27.13 -1.01 -24.71
C GLN A 6 28.02 -2.20 -25.00
N SER A 7 29.09 -1.96 -25.76
CA SER A 7 30.07 -2.99 -26.06
C SER A 7 30.83 -3.43 -24.80
N PRO A 8 31.37 -4.67 -24.77
CA PRO A 8 32.16 -5.15 -23.63
C PRO A 8 33.38 -4.26 -23.32
N GLY A 9 34.01 -3.68 -24.36
CA GLY A 9 35.16 -2.79 -24.22
C GLY A 9 34.80 -1.48 -23.51
N GLU A 10 33.70 -0.84 -23.91
CA GLU A 10 33.19 0.38 -23.27
C GLU A 10 32.77 0.13 -21.83
N GLN A 11 32.07 -0.97 -21.55
CA GLN A 11 31.68 -1.33 -20.19
C GLN A 11 32.91 -1.49 -19.29
N LYS A 12 33.97 -2.15 -19.77
CA LYS A 12 35.19 -2.35 -18.99
C LYS A 12 35.89 -1.03 -18.66
N LYS A 13 35.93 -0.10 -19.61
CA LYS A 13 36.46 1.25 -19.40
C LYS A 13 35.65 2.01 -18.35
N ILE A 14 34.32 2.03 -18.49
CA ILE A 14 33.41 2.70 -17.54
C ILE A 14 33.57 2.15 -16.12
N LEU A 15 33.71 0.83 -15.97
CA LEU A 15 33.89 0.20 -14.66
C LEU A 15 35.25 0.53 -14.02
N ASN A 16 36.31 0.63 -14.82
CA ASN A 16 37.61 1.09 -14.34
C ASN A 16 37.57 2.55 -13.90
N ASP A 17 36.98 3.43 -14.72
CA ASP A 17 36.86 4.85 -14.41
C ASP A 17 36.00 5.09 -13.15
N LEU A 18 34.94 4.28 -12.97
CA LEU A 18 34.10 4.27 -11.77
C LEU A 18 34.87 3.84 -10.51
N ALA A 19 35.69 2.79 -10.62
CA ALA A 19 36.50 2.29 -9.51
C ALA A 19 37.57 3.31 -9.09
N ASN A 20 38.10 4.08 -10.05
CA ASN A 20 39.09 5.14 -9.80
C ASN A 20 38.44 6.45 -9.29
N GLY A 21 37.11 6.56 -9.38
CA GLY A 21 36.34 7.75 -8.99
C GLY A 21 36.49 8.91 -9.97
N LEU A 22 36.65 8.62 -11.26
CA LEU A 22 36.63 9.60 -12.34
C LEU A 22 35.20 9.90 -12.83
N ILE A 23 34.21 9.15 -12.32
CA ILE A 23 32.79 9.28 -12.68
C ILE A 23 32.02 9.70 -11.44
N ASP A 24 31.40 10.89 -11.49
CA ASP A 24 30.58 11.42 -10.40
C ASP A 24 29.16 10.84 -10.43
N ILE A 25 28.58 10.67 -11.62
CA ILE A 25 27.21 10.17 -11.80
C ILE A 25 27.24 8.97 -12.74
N ILE A 26 26.77 7.82 -12.24
CA ILE A 26 26.56 6.62 -13.05
C ILE A 26 25.09 6.21 -13.02
N ILE A 27 24.51 6.13 -14.21
CA ILE A 27 23.15 5.64 -14.43
C ILE A 27 23.26 4.25 -15.03
N GLY A 28 22.50 3.28 -14.54
CA GLY A 28 22.53 1.93 -15.08
C GLY A 28 21.43 1.03 -14.58
N THR A 29 21.33 -0.15 -15.19
CA THR A 29 20.36 -1.17 -14.79
C THR A 29 20.89 -2.01 -13.63
N HIS A 30 20.27 -3.16 -13.37
CA HIS A 30 20.74 -4.19 -12.43
C HIS A 30 22.22 -4.60 -12.64
N ARG A 31 22.84 -4.25 -13.77
CA ARG A 31 24.28 -4.42 -14.02
C ARG A 31 25.16 -3.78 -12.95
N LEU A 32 24.74 -2.64 -12.39
CA LEU A 32 25.46 -1.93 -11.32
C LEU A 32 25.51 -2.72 -10.00
N LEU A 33 24.63 -3.73 -9.84
CA LEU A 33 24.56 -4.59 -8.65
C LEU A 33 25.40 -5.86 -8.78
N GLN A 34 26.14 -6.06 -9.88
CA GLN A 34 27.00 -7.23 -10.05
C GLN A 34 28.27 -7.11 -9.19
N LYS A 35 28.90 -8.25 -8.87
CA LYS A 35 30.02 -8.32 -7.90
C LYS A 35 31.31 -7.65 -8.40
N ASP A 36 31.45 -7.51 -9.70
CA ASP A 36 32.62 -6.93 -10.38
C ASP A 36 32.58 -5.39 -10.41
N VAL A 37 31.45 -4.78 -10.06
CA VAL A 37 31.32 -3.32 -9.98
C VAL A 37 31.84 -2.82 -8.65
N ARG A 38 32.87 -1.98 -8.69
CA ARG A 38 33.44 -1.32 -7.52
C ARG A 38 33.20 0.18 -7.61
N PHE A 39 32.75 0.76 -6.52
CA PHE A 39 32.56 2.19 -6.37
C PHE A 39 33.60 2.72 -5.39
N LYS A 40 34.25 3.85 -5.72
CA LYS A 40 35.22 4.48 -4.83
C LYS A 40 34.55 5.08 -3.59
N ASN A 41 33.52 5.90 -3.79
CA ASN A 41 32.79 6.57 -2.71
C ASN A 41 31.37 6.89 -3.19
N VAL A 42 30.36 6.24 -2.62
CA VAL A 42 28.95 6.49 -2.94
C VAL A 42 28.32 7.25 -1.79
N LYS A 43 27.62 8.35 -2.11
CA LYS A 43 26.94 9.19 -1.13
C LYS A 43 25.43 9.25 -1.31
N LEU A 44 24.96 9.00 -2.53
CA LEU A 44 23.54 9.01 -2.87
C LEU A 44 23.24 7.86 -3.83
N ILE A 45 22.12 7.19 -3.59
CA ILE A 45 21.57 6.20 -4.50
C ILE A 45 20.16 6.64 -4.89
N ILE A 46 19.93 6.77 -6.20
CA ILE A 46 18.60 7.04 -6.75
C ILE A 46 18.08 5.76 -7.38
N ILE A 47 16.95 5.27 -6.88
CA ILE A 47 16.25 4.09 -7.41
C ILE A 47 14.98 4.58 -8.09
N ASP A 48 14.90 4.43 -9.40
CA ASP A 48 13.68 4.69 -10.16
C ASP A 48 12.89 3.38 -10.38
N GLU A 49 11.55 3.47 -10.31
CA GLU A 49 10.60 2.36 -10.43
C GLU A 49 10.94 1.14 -9.52
N GLU A 50 11.04 1.40 -8.20
CA GLU A 50 11.47 0.43 -7.16
C GLU A 50 10.79 -0.96 -7.25
N GLN A 51 9.55 -1.01 -7.75
CA GLN A 51 8.77 -2.24 -7.90
C GLN A 51 9.41 -3.28 -8.83
N ARG A 52 10.36 -2.88 -9.67
CA ARG A 52 11.05 -3.79 -10.59
C ARG A 52 12.27 -4.48 -10.00
N PHE A 53 12.73 -4.01 -8.84
CA PHE A 53 13.83 -4.64 -8.14
C PHE A 53 13.31 -5.77 -7.25
N GLY A 54 13.91 -6.95 -7.38
CA GLY A 54 13.58 -8.09 -6.53
C GLY A 54 14.05 -7.87 -5.08
N VAL A 55 13.44 -8.57 -4.13
CA VAL A 55 13.78 -8.48 -2.70
C VAL A 55 15.27 -8.70 -2.44
N LYS A 56 15.88 -9.71 -3.10
CA LYS A 56 17.33 -10.00 -2.98
C LYS A 56 18.22 -8.85 -3.45
N GLN A 57 17.80 -8.12 -4.49
CA GLN A 57 18.56 -6.98 -5.02
C GLN A 57 18.49 -5.79 -4.05
N LYS A 58 17.32 -5.56 -3.44
CA LYS A 58 17.11 -4.51 -2.42
C LYS A 58 17.91 -4.80 -1.15
N GLU A 59 17.92 -6.05 -0.69
CA GLU A 59 18.75 -6.48 0.45
C GLU A 59 20.24 -6.31 0.17
N LYS A 60 20.69 -6.61 -1.06
CA LYS A 60 22.09 -6.40 -1.44
C LYS A 60 22.47 -4.91 -1.44
N LEU A 61 21.59 -4.04 -1.96
CA LEU A 61 21.77 -2.59 -1.90
C LEU A 61 21.91 -2.10 -0.46
N LYS A 62 21.02 -2.51 0.44
CA LYS A 62 21.07 -2.13 1.86
C LYS A 62 22.36 -2.59 2.55
N LYS A 63 22.81 -3.82 2.28
CA LYS A 63 24.03 -4.38 2.89
C LYS A 63 25.31 -3.74 2.38
N GLN A 64 25.38 -3.48 1.08
CA GLN A 64 26.58 -2.94 0.44
C GLN A 64 26.74 -1.44 0.70
N PHE A 65 25.63 -0.73 0.95
CA PHE A 65 25.59 0.73 1.08
C PHE A 65 24.94 1.15 2.41
N ALA A 66 25.41 0.58 3.52
CA ALA A 66 24.94 0.95 4.85
C ALA A 66 25.33 2.41 5.18
N GLY A 67 24.37 3.20 5.65
CA GLY A 67 24.59 4.61 6.00
C GLY A 67 24.66 5.58 4.83
N ILE A 68 24.21 5.18 3.64
CA ILE A 68 24.14 6.02 2.44
C ILE A 68 22.70 6.49 2.20
N ASP A 69 22.54 7.72 1.72
CA ASP A 69 21.22 8.29 1.41
C ASP A 69 20.59 7.60 0.19
N ILE A 70 19.32 7.20 0.32
CA ILE A 70 18.57 6.51 -0.74
C ILE A 70 17.33 7.32 -1.09
N LEU A 71 17.31 7.87 -2.31
CA LEU A 71 16.12 8.44 -2.91
C LEU A 71 15.43 7.38 -3.76
N THR A 72 14.13 7.21 -3.57
CA THR A 72 13.34 6.29 -4.40
C THR A 72 12.21 7.04 -5.09
N LEU A 73 12.09 6.84 -6.39
CA LEU A 73 11.09 7.41 -7.27
C LEU A 73 10.18 6.29 -7.77
N SER A 74 8.88 6.51 -7.75
CA SER A 74 7.90 5.56 -8.29
C SER A 74 6.62 6.28 -8.68
N ALA A 75 6.04 5.92 -9.82
CA ALA A 75 4.74 6.41 -10.24
C ALA A 75 3.58 5.78 -9.44
N THR A 76 3.80 4.59 -8.86
CA THR A 76 2.83 3.85 -8.05
C THR A 76 3.56 3.18 -6.88
N PRO A 77 3.49 3.71 -5.66
CA PRO A 77 4.24 3.15 -4.55
C PRO A 77 3.79 1.70 -4.29
N ILE A 78 4.75 0.81 -4.05
CA ILE A 78 4.48 -0.59 -3.71
C ILE A 78 3.65 -0.60 -2.42
N PRO A 79 2.56 -1.37 -2.30
CA PRO A 79 1.69 -1.37 -1.11
C PRO A 79 2.43 -1.48 0.23
N ARG A 80 3.47 -2.34 0.30
CA ARG A 80 4.34 -2.46 1.48
C ARG A 80 5.19 -1.21 1.75
N THR A 81 5.74 -0.61 0.71
CA THR A 81 6.57 0.60 0.83
C THR A 81 5.72 1.80 1.21
N MET A 82 4.53 1.90 0.61
CA MET A 82 3.50 2.87 0.97
C MET A 82 3.11 2.73 2.44
N TYR A 83 2.84 1.51 2.92
CA TYR A 83 2.56 1.25 4.32
C TYR A 83 3.71 1.71 5.22
N MET A 84 4.96 1.33 4.93
CA MET A 84 6.13 1.78 5.71
C MET A 84 6.28 3.31 5.73
N SER A 85 5.99 3.97 4.61
CA SER A 85 6.01 5.42 4.52
C SER A 85 4.91 6.08 5.34
N LEU A 86 3.68 5.55 5.27
CA LEU A 86 2.57 6.01 6.11
C LEU A 86 2.84 5.75 7.60
N SER A 87 3.53 4.66 7.93
CA SER A 87 3.98 4.31 9.28
C SER A 87 5.08 5.23 9.81
N GLY A 88 5.60 6.16 9.01
CA GLY A 88 6.70 7.03 9.39
C GLY A 88 8.06 6.33 9.52
N ILE A 89 8.16 5.07 9.06
CA ILE A 89 9.45 4.35 8.99
C ILE A 89 10.30 4.90 7.82
N ARG A 90 9.65 5.52 6.82
CA ARG A 90 10.31 6.08 5.63
C ARG A 90 9.68 7.41 5.24
N ASP A 91 10.49 8.42 5.00
CA ASP A 91 9.97 9.70 4.51
C ASP A 91 9.38 9.58 3.11
N LEU A 92 8.31 10.33 2.87
CA LEU A 92 7.55 10.34 1.63
C LEU A 92 7.34 11.78 1.19
N SER A 93 7.77 12.09 -0.03
CA SER A 93 7.43 13.34 -0.71
C SER A 93 6.54 13.02 -1.89
N LEU A 94 5.43 13.74 -2.02
CA LEU A 94 4.42 13.49 -3.02
C LEU A 94 4.31 14.69 -3.96
N ILE A 95 4.34 14.43 -5.26
CA ILE A 95 4.23 15.46 -6.31
C ILE A 95 2.86 15.27 -6.99
N GLU A 96 1.88 16.08 -6.59
CA GLU A 96 0.49 15.99 -7.09
C GLU A 96 0.29 16.82 -8.37
N THR A 97 0.92 17.99 -8.43
CA THR A 97 0.70 18.96 -9.49
C THR A 97 1.24 18.44 -10.81
N PRO A 98 0.38 18.19 -11.82
CA PRO A 98 0.85 17.81 -13.14
C PRO A 98 1.58 18.97 -13.84
N PRO A 99 2.44 18.69 -14.83
CA PRO A 99 3.03 19.72 -15.67
C PRO A 99 1.97 20.57 -16.39
N GLU A 100 2.27 21.83 -16.66
CA GLU A 100 1.36 22.76 -17.35
C GLU A 100 0.92 22.22 -18.73
N GLY A 101 -0.37 22.38 -19.03
CA GLY A 101 -0.96 21.99 -20.32
C GLY A 101 -1.34 20.51 -20.44
N ARG A 102 -1.09 19.68 -19.42
CA ARG A 102 -1.50 18.27 -19.42
C ARG A 102 -3.02 18.15 -19.26
N GLN A 103 -3.68 17.49 -20.19
CA GLN A 103 -5.12 17.25 -20.16
C GLN A 103 -5.44 15.89 -19.51
N PRO A 104 -6.58 15.77 -18.79
CA PRO A 104 -7.07 14.47 -18.29
C PRO A 104 -7.28 13.45 -19.40
N ILE A 105 -6.90 12.19 -19.14
CA ILE A 105 -7.09 11.08 -20.08
C ILE A 105 -8.54 10.59 -19.96
N GLN A 106 -9.29 10.63 -21.07
CA GLN A 106 -10.65 10.12 -21.11
C GLN A 106 -10.63 8.60 -21.13
N THR A 107 -11.05 7.97 -20.02
CA THR A 107 -11.02 6.52 -19.87
C THR A 107 -12.41 5.93 -20.11
N TYR A 108 -12.50 4.99 -21.04
CA TYR A 108 -13.68 4.18 -21.32
C TYR A 108 -13.44 2.74 -20.84
N VAL A 109 -14.42 2.18 -20.14
CA VAL A 109 -14.42 0.79 -19.67
C VAL A 109 -15.66 0.12 -20.25
N GLY A 110 -15.48 -0.99 -20.96
CA GLY A 110 -16.61 -1.67 -21.59
C GLY A 110 -16.23 -2.98 -22.29
N PRO A 111 -17.21 -3.69 -22.85
CA PRO A 111 -16.95 -4.92 -23.57
C PRO A 111 -16.16 -4.65 -24.86
N TYR A 112 -15.35 -5.62 -25.26
CA TYR A 112 -14.62 -5.58 -26.52
C TYR A 112 -15.62 -5.63 -27.68
N GLN A 113 -15.54 -4.63 -28.55
CA GLN A 113 -16.32 -4.53 -29.77
C GLN A 113 -15.39 -4.11 -30.90
N GLU A 114 -15.32 -4.91 -31.97
CA GLU A 114 -14.44 -4.59 -33.11
C GLU A 114 -14.72 -3.20 -33.71
N PRO A 115 -15.98 -2.76 -33.91
CA PRO A 115 -16.26 -1.42 -34.42
C PRO A 115 -15.71 -0.30 -33.54
N LEU A 116 -15.75 -0.47 -32.21
CA LEU A 116 -15.21 0.51 -31.26
C LEU A 116 -13.69 0.66 -31.41
N VAL A 117 -12.98 -0.47 -31.53
CA VAL A 117 -11.52 -0.49 -31.71
C VAL A 117 -11.12 0.18 -33.02
N ILE A 118 -11.81 -0.15 -34.12
CA ILE A 118 -11.55 0.42 -35.44
C ILE A 118 -11.75 1.95 -35.41
N ASN A 119 -12.88 2.40 -34.86
CA ASN A 119 -13.19 3.83 -34.75
C ASN A 119 -12.17 4.58 -33.89
N ALA A 120 -11.74 3.99 -32.77
CA ALA A 120 -10.73 4.58 -31.89
C ALA A 120 -9.37 4.72 -32.59
N ILE A 121 -8.93 3.69 -33.33
CA ILE A 121 -7.67 3.73 -34.09
C ILE A 121 -7.75 4.76 -35.21
N GLN A 122 -8.83 4.75 -36.00
CA GLN A 122 -9.00 5.69 -37.11
C GLN A 122 -9.10 7.14 -36.64
N ALA A 123 -9.83 7.40 -35.55
CA ALA A 123 -9.92 8.75 -34.97
C ALA A 123 -8.54 9.30 -34.58
N GLU A 124 -7.65 8.46 -34.02
CA GLU A 124 -6.29 8.86 -33.67
C GLU A 124 -5.43 9.14 -34.90
N ILE A 125 -5.52 8.28 -35.91
CA ILE A 125 -4.71 8.41 -37.14
C ILE A 125 -5.15 9.64 -37.93
N ASN A 126 -6.45 9.94 -37.98
CA ASN A 126 -6.99 11.14 -38.63
C ASN A 126 -6.48 12.44 -38.01
N ARG A 127 -6.10 12.43 -36.72
CA ARG A 127 -5.44 13.57 -36.05
C ARG A 127 -3.90 13.50 -36.08
N ASN A 128 -3.34 12.63 -36.92
CA ASN A 128 -1.90 12.42 -37.10
C ASN A 128 -1.16 11.98 -35.82
N GLY A 129 -1.89 11.32 -34.92
CA GLY A 129 -1.38 10.71 -33.70
C GLY A 129 -1.06 9.23 -33.87
N GLN A 130 -0.63 8.59 -32.78
CA GLN A 130 -0.25 7.19 -32.76
C GLN A 130 -0.99 6.43 -31.66
N VAL A 131 -1.18 5.13 -31.86
CA VAL A 131 -1.97 4.26 -30.98
C VAL A 131 -1.11 3.18 -30.36
N PHE A 132 -1.29 2.95 -29.06
CA PHE A 132 -0.90 1.69 -28.41
C PHE A 132 -2.09 0.75 -28.34
N TYR A 133 -1.91 -0.46 -28.87
CA TYR A 133 -2.84 -1.57 -28.69
C TYR A 133 -2.17 -2.65 -27.84
N VAL A 134 -2.65 -2.85 -26.61
CA VAL A 134 -2.08 -3.80 -25.67
C VAL A 134 -2.78 -5.14 -25.80
N HIS A 135 -2.01 -6.16 -26.20
CA HIS A 135 -2.40 -7.56 -26.22
C HIS A 135 -1.39 -8.35 -25.39
N ASN A 136 -1.75 -8.70 -24.15
CA ASN A 136 -0.81 -9.24 -23.16
C ASN A 136 -0.59 -10.77 -23.28
N ARG A 137 -0.44 -11.29 -24.50
CA ARG A 137 -0.12 -12.72 -24.78
C ARG A 137 0.83 -12.81 -25.97
N VAL A 138 2.02 -13.36 -25.76
CA VAL A 138 3.06 -13.41 -26.81
C VAL A 138 2.70 -14.41 -27.89
N GLU A 139 2.04 -15.50 -27.53
CA GLU A 139 1.67 -16.61 -28.42
C GLU A 139 0.71 -16.15 -29.52
N THR A 140 -0.18 -15.21 -29.21
CA THR A 140 -1.29 -14.76 -30.07
C THR A 140 -1.13 -13.34 -30.60
N ILE A 141 -0.04 -12.64 -30.25
CA ILE A 141 0.17 -11.25 -30.68
C ILE A 141 0.25 -11.12 -32.20
N TYR A 142 0.89 -12.09 -32.87
CA TYR A 142 1.04 -12.07 -34.33
C TYR A 142 -0.28 -12.33 -35.05
N SER A 143 -1.10 -13.26 -34.54
CA SER A 143 -2.45 -13.49 -35.09
C SER A 143 -3.34 -12.26 -34.89
N ARG A 144 -3.27 -11.60 -33.73
CA ARG A 144 -4.03 -10.38 -33.46
C ARG A 144 -3.59 -9.22 -34.35
N LEU A 145 -2.28 -9.04 -34.56
CA LEU A 145 -1.73 -8.07 -35.52
C LEU A 145 -2.26 -8.30 -36.94
N LYS A 146 -2.23 -9.56 -37.41
CA LYS A 146 -2.73 -9.92 -38.75
C LYS A 146 -4.23 -9.67 -38.89
N HIS A 147 -4.99 -9.93 -37.83
CA HIS A 147 -6.43 -9.64 -37.78
C HIS A 147 -6.70 -8.14 -37.91
N LEU A 148 -6.06 -7.31 -37.08
CA LEU A 148 -6.19 -5.85 -37.13
C LEU A 148 -5.76 -5.27 -38.49
N SER A 149 -4.68 -5.80 -39.06
CA SER A 149 -4.18 -5.37 -40.38
C SER A 149 -5.16 -5.69 -41.52
N ARG A 150 -5.92 -6.80 -41.41
CA ARG A 150 -6.97 -7.13 -42.39
C ARG A 150 -8.18 -6.21 -42.26
N LEU A 151 -8.56 -5.86 -41.03
CA LEU A 151 -9.67 -4.95 -40.76
C LEU A 151 -9.37 -3.53 -41.21
N MET A 152 -8.11 -3.11 -41.15
CA MET A 152 -7.68 -1.74 -41.44
C MET A 152 -6.44 -1.72 -42.36
N PRO A 153 -6.59 -2.03 -43.66
CA PRO A 153 -5.45 -2.15 -44.59
C PRO A 153 -4.70 -0.83 -44.83
N GLY A 154 -5.29 0.33 -44.51
CA GLY A 154 -4.66 1.65 -44.62
C GLY A 154 -3.79 2.05 -43.43
N VAL A 155 -3.72 1.24 -42.37
CA VAL A 155 -3.00 1.57 -41.13
C VAL A 155 -1.68 0.80 -41.07
N ARG A 156 -0.57 1.50 -40.77
CA ARG A 156 0.74 0.85 -40.65
C ARG A 156 0.89 0.26 -39.25
N PHE A 157 0.71 -1.05 -39.13
CA PHE A 157 0.87 -1.75 -37.87
C PHE A 157 2.31 -2.24 -37.64
N GLY A 158 2.73 -2.24 -36.38
CA GLY A 158 3.94 -2.89 -35.90
C GLY A 158 3.65 -3.65 -34.62
N TYR A 159 4.58 -4.50 -34.17
CA TYR A 159 4.40 -5.23 -32.91
C TYR A 159 5.68 -5.29 -32.08
N VAL A 160 5.52 -5.31 -30.75
CA VAL A 160 6.64 -5.45 -29.80
C VAL A 160 6.27 -6.36 -28.63
N HIS A 161 7.13 -7.32 -28.32
CA HIS A 161 7.02 -8.15 -27.12
C HIS A 161 8.38 -8.46 -26.48
N GLY A 162 8.37 -8.89 -25.22
CA GLY A 162 9.60 -9.06 -24.42
C GLY A 162 10.51 -10.21 -24.80
N GLN A 163 10.08 -11.11 -25.69
CA GLN A 163 10.91 -12.21 -26.22
C GLN A 163 11.63 -11.83 -27.53
N MET A 164 11.40 -10.64 -28.08
CA MET A 164 12.09 -10.17 -29.28
C MET A 164 13.58 -9.94 -29.00
N ARG A 165 14.40 -10.08 -30.05
CA ARG A 165 15.83 -9.76 -29.93
C ARG A 165 15.98 -8.25 -29.67
N PRO A 166 16.96 -7.82 -28.85
CA PRO A 166 17.12 -6.41 -28.50
C PRO A 166 17.20 -5.45 -29.70
N HIS A 167 17.94 -5.84 -30.75
CA HIS A 167 18.07 -5.04 -31.97
C HIS A 167 16.77 -4.92 -32.77
N GLU A 168 15.95 -5.99 -32.82
CA GLU A 168 14.65 -5.97 -33.50
C GLU A 168 13.67 -5.06 -32.76
N LEU A 169 13.64 -5.17 -31.43
CA LEU A 169 12.83 -4.31 -30.58
C LEU A 169 13.20 -2.85 -30.77
N GLU A 170 14.49 -2.51 -30.68
CA GLU A 170 15.00 -1.15 -30.87
C GLU A 170 14.63 -0.58 -32.23
N LYS A 171 14.82 -1.35 -33.30
CA LYS A 171 14.45 -0.95 -34.66
C LYS A 171 12.96 -0.63 -34.77
N THR A 172 12.08 -1.52 -34.30
CA THR A 172 10.64 -1.30 -34.34
C THR A 172 10.23 -0.08 -33.51
N MET A 173 10.87 0.13 -32.37
CA MET A 173 10.61 1.31 -31.54
C MET A 173 11.03 2.61 -32.24
N MET A 174 12.18 2.62 -32.91
CA MET A 174 12.63 3.77 -33.70
C MET A 174 11.70 4.03 -34.89
N ASP A 175 11.22 2.99 -35.56
CA ASP A 175 10.25 3.13 -36.65
C ASP A 175 8.91 3.68 -36.14
N PHE A 176 8.49 3.30 -34.92
CA PHE A 176 7.33 3.90 -34.28
C PHE A 176 7.58 5.36 -33.91
N LEU A 177 8.70 5.71 -33.27
CA LEU A 177 9.06 7.10 -32.96
C LEU A 177 9.10 8.01 -34.19
N HIS A 178 9.62 7.51 -35.31
CA HIS A 178 9.68 8.24 -36.58
C HIS A 178 8.36 8.23 -37.39
N LYS A 179 7.23 7.84 -36.77
CA LYS A 179 5.91 7.76 -37.42
C LYS A 179 5.91 6.91 -38.70
N LYS A 180 6.72 5.84 -38.76
CA LYS A 180 6.60 4.81 -39.81
C LYS A 180 5.55 3.75 -39.47
N ILE A 181 5.20 3.65 -38.18
CA ILE A 181 4.15 2.79 -37.65
C ILE A 181 3.12 3.70 -36.96
N ASP A 182 1.85 3.50 -37.29
CA ASP A 182 0.72 4.28 -36.76
C ASP A 182 0.17 3.63 -35.48
N CYS A 183 0.07 2.29 -35.48
CA CYS A 183 -0.46 1.53 -34.36
C CYS A 183 0.53 0.43 -33.95
N LEU A 184 1.00 0.50 -32.70
CA LEU A 184 1.91 -0.48 -32.14
C LEU A 184 1.15 -1.49 -31.26
N VAL A 185 1.12 -2.74 -31.72
CA VAL A 185 0.56 -3.87 -30.97
C VAL A 185 1.61 -4.38 -30.00
N ALA A 186 1.43 -4.16 -28.71
CA ALA A 186 2.44 -4.47 -27.71
C ALA A 186 1.92 -5.36 -26.58
N THR A 187 2.83 -6.10 -25.96
CA THR A 187 2.58 -6.68 -24.63
C THR A 187 2.74 -5.62 -23.54
N SER A 188 2.59 -6.01 -22.27
CA SER A 188 2.89 -5.17 -21.09
C SER A 188 4.31 -4.58 -21.06
N ILE A 189 5.22 -4.95 -21.98
CA ILE A 189 6.56 -4.37 -22.06
C ILE A 189 6.59 -2.84 -22.22
N ILE A 190 5.53 -2.22 -22.77
CA ILE A 190 5.44 -0.75 -22.84
C ILE A 190 5.28 -0.07 -21.47
N GLU A 191 4.90 -0.83 -20.43
CA GLU A 191 4.99 -0.41 -19.02
C GLU A 191 6.45 -0.01 -18.69
N SER A 192 7.42 -0.64 -19.36
CA SER A 192 8.80 -0.76 -18.90
C SER A 192 9.78 0.40 -19.17
N GLY A 193 9.33 1.51 -19.71
CA GLY A 193 10.17 2.71 -19.84
C GLY A 193 10.32 3.22 -21.27
N LEU A 194 9.27 3.10 -22.07
CA LEU A 194 9.19 3.75 -23.37
C LEU A 194 8.30 4.98 -23.20
N ASP A 195 8.94 6.13 -23.06
CA ASP A 195 8.25 7.41 -23.10
C ASP A 195 8.10 7.84 -24.55
N ILE A 196 6.88 7.83 -25.07
CA ILE A 196 6.58 8.21 -26.45
C ILE A 196 5.54 9.33 -26.40
N PRO A 197 5.96 10.60 -26.51
CA PRO A 197 5.08 11.74 -26.28
C PRO A 197 3.91 11.79 -27.26
N ASN A 198 4.10 11.29 -28.49
CA ASN A 198 3.14 11.36 -29.59
C ASN A 198 1.98 10.36 -29.47
N VAL A 199 1.97 9.49 -28.46
CA VAL A 199 0.90 8.50 -28.27
C VAL A 199 -0.22 9.10 -27.43
N ASN A 200 -1.38 9.27 -28.05
CA ASN A 200 -2.54 9.87 -27.41
C ASN A 200 -3.75 8.92 -27.29
N THR A 201 -3.68 7.71 -27.87
CA THR A 201 -4.70 6.67 -27.65
C THR A 201 -4.08 5.36 -27.19
N LEU A 202 -4.64 4.79 -26.13
CA LEU A 202 -4.33 3.46 -25.62
C LEU A 202 -5.58 2.59 -25.64
N ILE A 203 -5.44 1.39 -26.18
CA ILE A 203 -6.46 0.36 -26.18
C ILE A 203 -5.86 -0.84 -25.47
N VAL A 204 -6.48 -1.28 -24.38
CA VAL A 204 -6.09 -2.47 -23.63
C VAL A 204 -7.14 -3.54 -23.85
N GLU A 205 -6.73 -4.61 -24.52
CA GLU A 205 -7.54 -5.82 -24.63
C GLU A 205 -7.39 -6.66 -23.37
N ASN A 206 -8.49 -7.32 -22.98
CA ASN A 206 -8.57 -8.19 -21.81
C ASN A 206 -8.07 -7.51 -20.52
N ALA A 207 -8.52 -6.27 -20.28
CA ALA A 207 -8.12 -5.49 -19.11
C ALA A 207 -8.45 -6.18 -17.77
N GLN A 208 -9.40 -7.12 -17.74
CA GLN A 208 -9.71 -7.96 -16.59
C GLN A 208 -8.56 -8.88 -16.15
N ASP A 209 -7.63 -9.21 -17.06
CA ASP A 209 -6.49 -10.08 -16.74
C ASP A 209 -5.32 -9.29 -16.11
N MET A 210 -5.37 -7.95 -16.13
CA MET A 210 -4.26 -7.08 -15.75
C MET A 210 -4.45 -6.43 -14.38
N GLY A 211 -3.38 -6.31 -13.59
CA GLY A 211 -3.43 -5.65 -12.28
C GLY A 211 -3.69 -4.13 -12.37
N LEU A 212 -4.26 -3.54 -11.31
CA LEU A 212 -4.63 -2.12 -11.25
C LEU A 212 -3.43 -1.20 -11.49
N ALA A 213 -2.31 -1.50 -10.83
CA ALA A 213 -1.06 -0.77 -10.98
C ALA A 213 -0.52 -0.84 -12.43
N GLN A 214 -0.63 -2.00 -13.09
CA GLN A 214 -0.19 -2.17 -14.48
C GLN A 214 -1.03 -1.32 -15.43
N LEU A 215 -2.37 -1.40 -15.31
CA LEU A 215 -3.29 -0.61 -16.12
C LEU A 215 -3.06 0.90 -15.94
N TYR A 216 -2.81 1.35 -14.71
CA TYR A 216 -2.50 2.76 -14.47
C TYR A 216 -1.16 3.19 -15.03
N GLN A 217 -0.12 2.35 -14.91
CA GLN A 217 1.18 2.65 -15.51
C GLN A 217 1.07 2.73 -17.03
N LEU A 218 0.34 1.81 -17.67
CA LEU A 218 0.05 1.86 -19.11
C LEU A 218 -0.69 3.14 -19.49
N ARG A 219 -1.75 3.48 -18.75
CA ARG A 219 -2.51 4.71 -18.94
C ARG A 219 -1.62 5.95 -18.84
N GLY A 220 -0.68 5.98 -17.90
CA GLY A 220 0.27 7.07 -17.71
C GLY A 220 1.33 7.23 -18.81
N ARG A 221 1.44 6.28 -19.76
CA ARG A 221 2.33 6.37 -20.93
C ARG A 221 1.70 7.13 -22.11
N VAL A 222 0.48 7.63 -21.96
CA VAL A 222 -0.32 8.25 -23.02
C VAL A 222 -0.67 9.68 -22.60
N GLY A 223 -0.85 10.58 -23.57
CA GLY A 223 -1.36 11.94 -23.29
C GLY A 223 -0.35 12.84 -22.61
N ARG A 224 0.85 12.91 -23.19
CA ARG A 224 1.93 13.81 -22.74
C ARG A 224 1.95 15.14 -23.49
N GLU A 225 1.20 15.25 -24.58
CA GLU A 225 0.99 16.50 -25.30
C GLU A 225 -0.22 17.28 -24.79
N ARG A 226 -0.44 18.49 -25.34
CA ARG A 226 -1.61 19.33 -25.07
C ARG A 226 -2.93 18.72 -25.58
N GLN A 227 -2.85 17.69 -26.41
CA GLN A 227 -4.03 17.03 -26.97
C GLN A 227 -4.68 16.10 -25.94
N ARG A 228 -6.01 16.00 -25.99
CA ARG A 228 -6.76 15.09 -25.12
C ARG A 228 -6.47 13.64 -25.52
N ALA A 229 -6.03 12.85 -24.55
CA ALA A 229 -5.77 11.43 -24.74
C ALA A 229 -6.98 10.55 -24.37
N HIS A 230 -7.04 9.38 -24.99
CA HIS A 230 -8.10 8.39 -24.80
C HIS A 230 -7.51 7.05 -24.33
N CYS A 231 -8.19 6.41 -23.39
CA CYS A 231 -7.82 5.09 -22.86
C CYS A 231 -9.05 4.18 -22.89
N PHE A 232 -8.98 3.09 -23.65
CA PHE A 232 -10.04 2.09 -23.75
C PHE A 232 -9.60 0.83 -23.01
N LEU A 233 -10.30 0.50 -21.93
CA LEU A 233 -10.09 -0.71 -21.15
C LEU A 233 -11.20 -1.70 -21.50
N LEU A 234 -10.87 -2.68 -22.34
CA LEU A 234 -11.84 -3.59 -22.95
C LEU A 234 -11.79 -4.96 -22.28
N TYR A 235 -12.96 -5.53 -22.01
CA TYR A 235 -13.10 -6.89 -21.47
C TYR A 235 -13.92 -7.81 -22.37
N GLU A 236 -13.79 -9.12 -22.21
CA GLU A 236 -14.51 -10.09 -23.04
C GLU A 236 -16.03 -10.01 -22.79
N PRO A 237 -16.87 -9.87 -23.84
CA PRO A 237 -18.32 -9.66 -23.67
C PRO A 237 -19.03 -10.76 -22.89
N ASP A 238 -18.63 -12.01 -23.08
CA ASP A 238 -19.29 -13.19 -22.51
C ASP A 238 -18.70 -13.61 -21.14
N LEU A 239 -17.74 -12.84 -20.62
CA LEU A 239 -17.05 -13.16 -19.40
C LEU A 239 -17.84 -12.69 -18.18
N VAL A 240 -18.18 -13.62 -17.29
CA VAL A 240 -18.66 -13.28 -15.94
C VAL A 240 -17.48 -12.73 -15.13
N MET A 241 -17.42 -11.40 -14.99
CA MET A 241 -16.36 -10.75 -14.22
C MET A 241 -16.52 -11.04 -12.73
N THR A 242 -15.40 -11.25 -12.03
CA THR A 242 -15.39 -11.27 -10.56
C THR A 242 -15.71 -9.87 -10.02
N GLY A 243 -16.37 -9.78 -8.86
CA GLY A 243 -16.67 -8.49 -8.23
C GLY A 243 -15.42 -7.64 -7.94
N GLU A 244 -14.26 -8.27 -7.75
CA GLU A 244 -12.97 -7.60 -7.61
C GLU A 244 -12.48 -6.96 -8.92
N ALA A 245 -12.55 -7.70 -10.04
CA ALA A 245 -12.16 -7.19 -11.35
C ALA A 245 -13.03 -6.01 -11.80
N GLN A 246 -14.34 -6.09 -11.54
CA GLN A 246 -15.27 -5.00 -11.84
C GLN A 246 -14.94 -3.74 -11.03
N LYS A 247 -14.82 -3.85 -9.69
CA LYS A 247 -14.43 -2.73 -8.81
C LYS A 247 -13.11 -2.10 -9.24
N ARG A 248 -12.15 -2.92 -9.67
CA ARG A 248 -10.84 -2.47 -10.14
C ARG A 248 -10.92 -1.64 -11.42
N LEU A 249 -11.72 -2.08 -12.40
CA LEU A 249 -11.92 -1.33 -13.64
C LEU A 249 -12.75 -0.06 -13.43
N GLU A 250 -13.76 -0.10 -12.57
CA GLU A 250 -14.56 1.06 -12.16
C GLU A 250 -13.70 2.13 -11.47
N ALA A 251 -12.79 1.72 -10.57
CA ALA A 251 -11.86 2.63 -9.92
C ALA A 251 -11.02 3.42 -10.96
N LEU A 252 -10.53 2.77 -12.02
CA LEU A 252 -9.78 3.47 -13.08
C LEU A 252 -10.61 4.49 -13.87
N ARG A 253 -11.92 4.26 -13.98
CA ARG A 253 -12.86 5.21 -14.61
C ARG A 253 -13.07 6.45 -13.74
N GLU A 254 -13.09 6.28 -12.42
CA GLU A 254 -13.28 7.40 -11.47
C GLU A 254 -12.02 8.26 -11.33
N PHE A 255 -10.83 7.66 -11.44
CA PHE A 255 -9.54 8.35 -11.36
C PHE A 255 -9.14 9.07 -12.66
N THR A 256 -9.99 9.97 -13.16
CA THR A 256 -9.71 10.80 -14.35
C THR A 256 -8.81 12.00 -14.06
N ALA A 257 -8.73 12.44 -12.80
CA ALA A 257 -7.86 13.54 -12.40
C ALA A 257 -6.36 13.14 -12.43
N LEU A 258 -5.54 14.02 -13.00
CA LEU A 258 -4.08 13.95 -12.95
C LEU A 258 -3.62 14.08 -11.49
N GLY A 259 -2.67 13.24 -11.05
CA GLY A 259 -2.23 13.18 -9.64
C GLY A 259 -2.83 12.02 -8.82
N SER A 260 -3.72 11.21 -9.41
CA SER A 260 -4.44 10.11 -8.75
C SER A 260 -3.61 8.85 -8.40
N GLY A 261 -2.30 8.82 -8.69
CA GLY A 261 -1.46 7.63 -8.51
C GLY A 261 -1.34 7.18 -7.06
N PHE A 262 -1.38 8.13 -6.13
CA PHE A 262 -1.43 7.85 -4.70
C PHE A 262 -2.76 7.24 -4.26
N HIS A 263 -3.89 7.85 -4.67
CA HIS A 263 -5.22 7.31 -4.37
C HIS A 263 -5.45 5.92 -4.98
N LEU A 264 -4.86 5.67 -6.15
CA LEU A 264 -4.89 4.35 -6.75
C LEU A 264 -4.10 3.32 -5.94
N ALA A 265 -2.91 3.66 -5.47
CA ALA A 265 -2.11 2.76 -4.64
C ALA A 265 -2.80 2.48 -3.30
N MET A 266 -3.49 3.47 -2.71
CA MET A 266 -4.38 3.27 -1.56
C MET A 266 -5.50 2.28 -1.88
N ARG A 267 -6.19 2.46 -3.00
CA ARG A 267 -7.27 1.54 -3.43
C ARG A 267 -6.74 0.14 -3.77
N ASP A 268 -5.57 0.00 -4.38
CA ASP A 268 -4.95 -1.30 -4.65
C ASP A 268 -4.58 -2.02 -3.33
N LEU A 269 -4.11 -1.28 -2.32
CA LEU A 269 -3.86 -1.82 -0.98
C LEU A 269 -5.16 -2.24 -0.27
N GLU A 270 -6.23 -1.45 -0.40
CA GLU A 270 -7.56 -1.76 0.15
C GLU A 270 -8.18 -2.99 -0.53
N ILE A 271 -8.15 -3.04 -1.87
CA ILE A 271 -8.73 -4.14 -2.67
C ILE A 271 -7.99 -5.46 -2.39
N ARG A 272 -6.65 -5.43 -2.33
CA ARG A 272 -5.85 -6.64 -2.04
C ARG A 272 -5.87 -7.04 -0.56
N GLY A 273 -6.33 -6.16 0.32
CA GLY A 273 -6.26 -6.30 1.77
C GLY A 273 -4.81 -6.17 2.28
N ALA A 274 -4.56 -5.19 3.15
CA ALA A 274 -3.25 -5.00 3.80
C ALA A 274 -2.78 -6.22 4.65
N GLY A 275 -3.64 -7.24 4.83
CA GLY A 275 -3.44 -8.36 5.74
C GLY A 275 -2.50 -9.48 5.33
N ASN A 276 -1.91 -9.47 4.12
CA ASN A 276 -1.07 -10.59 3.66
C ASN A 276 0.43 -10.29 3.56
N ILE A 277 0.89 -9.13 4.04
CA ILE A 277 2.27 -8.66 3.81
C ILE A 277 3.32 -9.37 4.72
N LEU A 278 2.90 -10.16 5.71
CA LEU A 278 3.81 -10.92 6.60
C LEU A 278 3.89 -12.44 6.36
N GLY A 279 3.02 -13.02 5.53
CA GLY A 279 3.13 -14.41 5.03
C GLY A 279 2.60 -15.53 5.94
N ALA A 280 1.92 -16.48 5.28
CA ALA A 280 1.50 -17.84 5.66
C ALA A 280 0.78 -18.04 7.02
N LYS A 281 -0.55 -17.93 6.99
CA LYS A 281 -1.51 -18.20 8.09
C LYS A 281 -1.46 -17.20 9.23
N GLN A 282 -2.40 -16.26 9.25
CA GLN A 282 -3.11 -15.83 10.47
C GLN A 282 -4.23 -14.86 10.10
N HIS A 283 -5.48 -15.33 10.14
CA HIS A 283 -6.69 -14.55 9.86
C HIS A 283 -7.04 -13.53 10.97
N GLY A 284 -6.26 -13.43 12.05
CA GLY A 284 -6.60 -12.62 13.24
C GLY A 284 -5.86 -11.29 13.40
N PHE A 285 -4.86 -10.97 12.58
CA PHE A 285 -3.93 -9.85 12.81
C PHE A 285 -4.34 -8.51 12.14
N MET A 286 -5.49 -8.48 11.46
CA MET A 286 -5.77 -7.47 10.42
C MET A 286 -6.33 -6.13 10.94
N GLN A 287 -6.86 -6.06 12.16
CA GLN A 287 -7.57 -4.87 12.66
C GLN A 287 -6.72 -3.93 13.53
N ASP A 288 -5.72 -4.44 14.26
CA ASP A 288 -4.89 -3.62 15.17
C ASP A 288 -3.84 -2.76 14.46
N ILE A 289 -3.43 -3.17 13.26
CA ILE A 289 -2.36 -2.51 12.50
C ILE A 289 -2.82 -1.17 11.90
N GLY A 290 -4.12 -0.98 11.67
CA GLY A 290 -4.68 0.27 11.13
C GLY A 290 -4.66 1.43 12.13
N PHE A 291 -4.75 1.12 13.43
CA PHE A 291 -4.85 2.12 14.49
C PHE A 291 -3.49 2.72 14.86
N ASP A 292 -2.44 1.90 14.98
CA ASP A 292 -1.09 2.36 15.27
C ASP A 292 -0.50 3.22 14.13
N LEU A 293 -0.93 2.94 12.90
CA LEU A 293 -0.64 3.76 11.72
C LEU A 293 -1.34 5.13 11.80
N TYR A 294 -2.62 5.12 12.15
CA TYR A 294 -3.43 6.32 12.31
C TYR A 294 -2.88 7.26 13.40
N CYS A 295 -2.55 6.72 14.58
CA CYS A 295 -1.98 7.51 15.69
C CYS A 295 -0.65 8.19 15.32
N ARG A 296 0.18 7.53 14.52
CA ARG A 296 1.45 8.11 14.02
C ARG A 296 1.23 9.22 13.00
N LEU A 297 0.29 9.05 12.07
CA LEU A 297 -0.06 10.07 11.08
C LEU A 297 -0.67 11.32 11.75
N LEU A 298 -1.51 11.12 12.77
CA LEU A 298 -2.13 12.21 13.53
C LEU A 298 -1.11 13.02 14.34
N LYS A 299 -0.17 12.34 15.01
CA LYS A 299 0.90 13.00 15.75
C LYS A 299 1.74 13.89 14.82
N LYS A 300 2.09 13.37 13.63
CA LYS A 300 2.88 14.08 12.62
C LYS A 300 2.18 15.34 12.10
N GLU A 301 0.84 15.33 11.98
CA GLU A 301 0.08 16.51 11.51
C GLU A 301 -0.23 17.52 12.63
N VAL A 302 -0.33 17.07 13.89
CA VAL A 302 -0.41 17.98 15.04
C VAL A 302 0.91 18.74 15.22
N ASP A 303 2.05 18.07 15.05
CA ASP A 303 3.38 18.70 15.09
C ASP A 303 3.59 19.70 13.94
N ARG A 304 2.96 19.46 12.78
CA ARG A 304 3.09 20.28 11.56
C ARG A 304 2.25 21.56 11.59
N LEU A 305 1.13 21.56 12.31
CA LEU A 305 0.18 22.68 12.37
C LEU A 305 0.58 23.78 13.36
N GLY A 306 1.72 23.65 14.04
CA GLY A 306 2.31 24.75 14.82
C GLY A 306 1.42 25.29 15.95
N ALA A 307 0.49 24.48 16.46
CA ALA A 307 -0.12 24.79 17.75
C ALA A 307 1.00 24.82 18.77
N GLN A 308 1.19 25.98 19.42
CA GLN A 308 2.26 26.18 20.40
C GLN A 308 2.34 24.97 21.33
N PRO A 309 3.55 24.46 21.62
CA PRO A 309 3.70 23.47 22.67
C PRO A 309 3.30 24.18 23.97
N GLN A 310 2.06 23.98 24.41
CA GLN A 310 1.93 23.77 25.84
C GLN A 310 2.83 22.58 26.11
N GLU A 311 3.94 22.84 26.78
CA GLU A 311 4.81 21.83 27.35
C GLU A 311 3.91 20.90 28.16
N ILE A 312 3.45 19.83 27.51
CA ILE A 312 2.98 18.66 28.22
C ILE A 312 4.28 18.08 28.76
N PRO A 313 4.50 18.09 30.09
CA PRO A 313 5.71 17.55 30.67
C PRO A 313 5.94 16.14 30.15
N ALA A 314 7.20 15.78 29.93
CA ALA A 314 7.66 14.51 29.36
C ALA A 314 7.26 13.24 30.16
N GLU A 315 6.31 13.33 31.09
CA GLU A 315 5.72 12.23 31.87
C GLU A 315 4.37 11.74 31.32
N GLN A 316 3.83 12.34 30.26
CA GLN A 316 2.61 11.87 29.59
C GLN A 316 2.87 11.49 28.13
N SER A 317 3.75 10.51 27.91
CA SER A 317 3.79 9.83 26.63
C SER A 317 2.40 9.24 26.35
N MET A 318 1.84 9.55 25.18
CA MET A 318 0.56 9.01 24.67
C MET A 318 0.66 7.50 24.34
N THR A 319 1.26 6.71 25.22
CA THR A 319 1.27 5.25 25.20
C THR A 319 0.15 4.78 26.13
N GLY A 320 -1.07 4.71 25.61
CA GLY A 320 -2.12 3.97 26.31
C GLY A 320 -1.76 2.48 26.42
N PRO A 321 -2.37 1.72 27.35
CA PRO A 321 -2.13 0.29 27.50
C PRO A 321 -2.40 -0.45 26.19
N ARG A 322 -1.46 -1.30 25.78
CA ARG A 322 -1.64 -2.20 24.63
C ARG A 322 -2.47 -3.41 25.07
N ILE A 323 -3.62 -3.63 24.44
CA ILE A 323 -4.50 -4.77 24.74
C ILE A 323 -4.50 -5.70 23.52
N ASP A 324 -4.05 -6.93 23.72
CA ASP A 324 -3.95 -8.00 22.71
C ASP A 324 -4.74 -9.22 23.24
N CYS A 325 -6.02 -9.30 22.86
CA CYS A 325 -6.98 -10.31 23.32
C CYS A 325 -7.62 -11.00 22.11
N THR A 326 -7.97 -12.27 22.23
CA THR A 326 -8.57 -13.07 21.14
C THR A 326 -10.06 -12.74 20.90
N ILE A 327 -10.53 -11.57 21.34
CA ILE A 327 -11.95 -11.21 21.34
C ILE A 327 -12.28 -10.46 20.05
N SER A 328 -13.31 -10.96 19.37
CA SER A 328 -13.84 -10.37 18.14
C SER A 328 -14.57 -9.06 18.42
N ALA A 329 -13.85 -7.94 18.43
CA ALA A 329 -14.33 -6.65 18.86
C ALA A 329 -14.18 -5.59 17.77
N PHE A 330 -15.27 -5.30 17.05
CA PHE A 330 -15.27 -4.33 15.95
C PHE A 330 -16.69 -3.85 15.63
N PHE A 331 -16.79 -2.77 14.87
CA PHE A 331 -18.04 -2.32 14.24
C PHE A 331 -18.26 -3.05 12.90
N PRO A 332 -19.24 -3.97 12.80
CA PRO A 332 -19.46 -4.72 11.57
C PRO A 332 -20.00 -3.83 10.45
N ALA A 333 -19.68 -4.17 9.19
CA ALA A 333 -20.16 -3.43 8.02
C ALA A 333 -21.69 -3.50 7.86
N SER A 334 -22.35 -4.51 8.45
CA SER A 334 -23.80 -4.60 8.54
C SER A 334 -24.43 -3.57 9.49
N TYR A 335 -23.67 -3.05 10.44
CA TYR A 335 -24.14 -2.07 11.42
C TYR A 335 -23.73 -0.64 11.04
N ILE A 336 -22.48 -0.46 10.61
CA ILE A 336 -21.98 0.82 10.07
C ILE A 336 -21.41 0.56 8.67
N PRO A 337 -22.23 0.75 7.61
CA PRO A 337 -21.83 0.45 6.23
C PRO A 337 -20.74 1.38 5.67
N ALA A 338 -20.82 2.67 6.01
CA ALA A 338 -19.87 3.67 5.54
C ALA A 338 -18.55 3.58 6.32
N GLU A 339 -17.47 3.22 5.63
CA GLU A 339 -16.15 3.03 6.22
C GLU A 339 -15.56 4.32 6.81
N THR A 340 -15.77 5.46 6.14
CA THR A 340 -15.35 6.79 6.63
C THR A 340 -16.03 7.14 7.95
N GLU A 341 -17.31 6.81 8.09
CA GLU A 341 -18.07 7.03 9.33
C GLU A 341 -17.62 6.06 10.42
N ARG A 342 -17.36 4.80 10.08
CA ARG A 342 -16.83 3.79 11.00
C ARG A 342 -15.49 4.22 11.61
N ILE A 343 -14.59 4.76 10.79
CA ILE A 343 -13.29 5.29 11.25
C ILE A 343 -13.49 6.49 12.19
N ARG A 344 -14.41 7.40 11.86
CA ARG A 344 -14.75 8.55 12.72
C ARG A 344 -15.29 8.11 14.08
N LEU A 345 -16.15 7.08 14.09
CA LEU A 345 -16.73 6.52 15.31
C LEU A 345 -15.69 5.80 16.17
N TYR A 346 -14.75 5.06 15.56
CA TYR A 346 -13.60 4.51 16.29
C TYR A 346 -12.79 5.61 16.99
N ARG A 347 -12.46 6.70 16.28
CA ARG A 347 -11.74 7.84 16.88
C ARG A 347 -12.48 8.38 18.10
N LYS A 348 -13.78 8.62 17.96
CA LYS A 348 -14.63 9.16 19.04
C LYS A 348 -14.67 8.23 20.25
N ALA A 349 -14.70 6.92 20.04
CA ALA A 349 -14.63 5.93 21.12
C ALA A 349 -13.29 5.98 21.87
N PHE A 350 -12.17 6.08 21.14
CA PHE A 350 -10.83 6.13 21.74
C PHE A 350 -10.49 7.46 22.42
N ASP A 351 -11.15 8.54 22.01
CA ASP A 351 -11.03 9.86 22.64
C ASP A 351 -11.84 9.98 23.94
N ALA A 352 -12.71 9.00 24.25
CA ALA A 352 -13.47 8.97 25.50
C ALA A 352 -12.53 8.85 26.70
N ARG A 353 -12.63 9.81 27.63
CA ARG A 353 -11.74 9.92 28.80
C ARG A 353 -12.38 9.43 30.11
N ASN A 354 -13.70 9.27 30.14
CA ASN A 354 -14.43 8.77 31.31
C ASN A 354 -15.62 7.91 30.87
N THR A 355 -16.13 7.10 31.80
CA THR A 355 -17.23 6.15 31.53
C THR A 355 -18.48 6.86 31.02
N SER A 356 -18.79 8.06 31.52
CA SER A 356 -19.92 8.86 31.06
C SER A 356 -19.84 9.27 29.58
N MET A 357 -18.64 9.59 29.08
CA MET A 357 -18.41 9.88 27.65
C MET A 357 -18.61 8.62 26.79
N LEU A 358 -18.19 7.46 27.28
CA LEU A 358 -18.38 6.19 26.59
C LEU A 358 -19.86 5.78 26.57
N ASP A 359 -20.60 6.02 27.65
CA ASP A 359 -22.05 5.78 27.73
C ASP A 359 -22.83 6.71 26.79
N ASN A 360 -22.48 8.00 26.75
CA ASN A 360 -23.07 8.94 25.79
C ASN A 360 -22.80 8.52 24.35
N PHE A 361 -21.57 8.07 24.06
CA PHE A 361 -21.21 7.54 22.75
C PHE A 361 -21.99 6.26 22.42
N LYS A 362 -22.21 5.38 23.41
CA LYS A 362 -23.05 4.19 23.27
C LYS A 362 -24.48 4.56 22.89
N GLN A 363 -25.07 5.55 23.57
CA GLN A 363 -26.42 6.03 23.29
C GLN A 363 -26.52 6.63 21.89
N GLU A 364 -25.52 7.41 21.46
CA GLU A 364 -25.45 7.95 20.10
C GLU A 364 -25.38 6.86 19.03
N LEU A 365 -24.64 5.77 19.27
CA LEU A 365 -24.61 4.64 18.35
C LEU A 365 -25.98 3.96 18.26
N ILE A 366 -26.66 3.78 19.40
CA ILE A 366 -27.99 3.17 19.45
C ILE A 366 -29.02 4.05 18.73
N ASP A 367 -28.99 5.35 18.95
CA ASP A 367 -29.92 6.30 18.33
C ASP A 367 -29.74 6.36 16.80
N ARG A 368 -28.49 6.29 16.33
CA ARG A 368 -28.17 6.43 14.89
C ARG A 368 -28.24 5.13 14.10
N PHE A 369 -27.90 4.00 14.70
CA PHE A 369 -27.69 2.73 14.00
C PHE A 369 -28.52 1.57 14.59
N GLY A 370 -29.27 1.80 15.67
CA GLY A 370 -30.05 0.77 16.35
C GLY A 370 -29.22 -0.05 17.34
N PRO A 371 -29.74 -1.19 17.85
CA PRO A 371 -29.11 -1.96 18.90
C PRO A 371 -27.70 -2.45 18.51
N LEU A 372 -26.77 -2.42 19.46
CA LEU A 372 -25.38 -2.82 19.25
C LEU A 372 -25.28 -4.34 18.98
N PRO A 373 -24.62 -4.76 17.88
CA PRO A 373 -24.25 -6.16 17.68
C PRO A 373 -23.25 -6.64 18.74
N ALA A 374 -23.13 -7.97 18.89
CA ALA A 374 -22.23 -8.58 19.87
C ALA A 374 -20.77 -8.12 19.72
N GLU A 375 -20.29 -7.94 18.49
CA GLU A 375 -18.93 -7.48 18.20
C GLU A 375 -18.72 -6.01 18.59
N ALA A 376 -19.76 -5.18 18.44
CA ALA A 376 -19.73 -3.78 18.85
C ALA A 376 -19.82 -3.63 20.37
N GLU A 377 -20.61 -4.47 21.04
CA GLU A 377 -20.62 -4.55 22.50
C GLU A 377 -19.24 -4.98 23.05
N ALA A 378 -18.62 -5.99 22.43
CA ALA A 378 -17.28 -6.42 22.78
C ALA A 378 -16.25 -5.28 22.61
N PHE A 379 -16.36 -4.50 21.53
CA PHE A 379 -15.54 -3.31 21.31
C PHE A 379 -15.70 -2.27 22.44
N MET A 380 -16.94 -1.95 22.82
CA MET A 380 -17.19 -1.01 23.93
C MET A 380 -16.60 -1.53 25.24
N ARG A 381 -16.69 -2.84 25.50
CA ARG A 381 -16.09 -3.45 26.68
C ARG A 381 -14.55 -3.34 26.69
N LEU A 382 -13.90 -3.46 25.53
CA LEU A 382 -12.44 -3.29 25.42
C LEU A 382 -12.01 -1.84 25.61
N VAL A 383 -12.77 -0.87 25.08
CA VAL A 383 -12.48 0.55 25.29
C VAL A 383 -12.54 0.89 26.77
N GLU A 384 -13.55 0.42 27.47
CA GLU A 384 -13.67 0.58 28.92
C GLU A 384 -12.53 -0.11 29.69
N LEU A 385 -12.15 -1.33 29.29
CA LEU A 385 -11.00 -2.03 29.88
C LEU A 385 -9.70 -1.22 29.69
N ARG A 386 -9.51 -0.58 28.53
CA ARG A 386 -8.36 0.30 28.26
C ARG A 386 -8.31 1.49 29.21
N MET A 387 -9.47 2.05 29.56
CA MET A 387 -9.56 3.19 30.48
C MET A 387 -9.16 2.76 31.90
N ILE A 388 -9.71 1.65 32.38
CA ILE A 388 -9.37 1.09 33.70
C ILE A 388 -7.89 0.69 33.74
N ALA A 389 -7.38 0.05 32.69
CA ALA A 389 -5.96 -0.34 32.59
C ALA A 389 -5.03 0.87 32.63
N ARG A 390 -5.44 2.01 32.04
CA ARG A 390 -4.67 3.25 32.09
C ARG A 390 -4.64 3.82 33.50
N GLU A 391 -5.76 3.85 34.20
CA GLU A 391 -5.85 4.29 35.59
C GLU A 391 -5.01 3.40 36.52
N ALA A 392 -5.01 2.09 36.26
CA ALA A 392 -4.20 1.11 36.99
C ALA A 392 -2.70 1.09 36.59
N ASN A 393 -2.21 2.02 35.74
CA ASN A 393 -0.81 2.07 35.26
C ASN A 393 -0.33 0.79 34.54
N VAL A 394 -1.23 0.07 33.86
CA VAL A 394 -0.89 -1.10 33.03
C VAL A 394 -0.27 -0.63 31.72
N ALA A 395 0.82 -1.26 31.29
CA ALA A 395 1.45 -1.02 29.99
C ALA A 395 0.92 -1.95 28.89
N SER A 396 0.69 -3.23 29.20
CA SER A 396 0.10 -4.17 28.26
C SER A 396 -0.73 -5.27 28.91
N ILE A 397 -1.69 -5.81 28.16
CA ILE A 397 -2.49 -7.00 28.47
C ILE A 397 -2.40 -7.90 27.24
N GLU A 398 -1.76 -9.06 27.34
CA GLU A 398 -1.59 -10.00 26.21
C GLU A 398 -2.15 -11.39 26.55
N GLU A 399 -2.99 -11.94 25.68
CA GLU A 399 -3.49 -13.31 25.79
C GLU A 399 -2.59 -14.29 25.03
N LYS A 400 -1.98 -15.25 25.74
CA LYS A 400 -1.16 -16.33 25.13
C LYS A 400 -1.60 -17.69 25.65
N LYS A 401 -2.11 -18.55 24.76
CA LYS A 401 -2.47 -19.96 25.05
C LYS A 401 -3.40 -20.11 26.26
N GLY A 402 -4.40 -19.22 26.43
CA GLY A 402 -5.32 -19.25 27.57
C GLY A 402 -4.70 -18.74 28.88
N THR A 403 -3.70 -17.87 28.80
CA THR A 403 -3.11 -17.14 29.93
C THR A 403 -2.95 -15.68 29.56
N PHE A 404 -3.45 -14.78 30.40
CA PHE A 404 -3.30 -13.35 30.23
C PHE A 404 -2.04 -12.86 30.94
N TRP A 405 -1.27 -12.05 30.25
CA TRP A 405 -0.04 -11.43 30.72
C TRP A 405 -0.30 -9.94 30.85
N ILE A 406 -0.46 -9.47 32.09
CA ILE A 406 -0.65 -8.06 32.39
C ILE A 406 0.71 -7.51 32.79
N THR A 407 1.27 -6.61 31.99
CA THR A 407 2.57 -5.97 32.25
C THR A 407 2.32 -4.57 32.76
N MET A 408 2.88 -4.24 33.92
CA MET A 408 2.78 -2.89 34.49
C MET A 408 3.75 -1.93 33.79
N THR A 409 3.47 -0.63 33.89
CA THR A 409 4.39 0.40 33.40
C THR A 409 5.72 0.33 34.16
N PRO A 410 6.89 0.44 33.48
CA PRO A 410 8.19 0.42 34.13
C PRO A 410 8.27 1.44 35.27
N GLY A 411 8.73 0.99 36.46
CA GLY A 411 8.83 1.83 37.65
C GLY A 411 7.56 1.93 38.52
N HIS A 412 6.41 1.42 38.06
CA HIS A 412 5.21 1.35 38.91
C HIS A 412 5.35 0.23 39.96
N ARG A 413 5.10 0.56 41.24
CA ARG A 413 5.14 -0.39 42.35
C ARG A 413 3.72 -0.77 42.78
N LEU A 414 3.44 -2.07 42.81
CA LEU A 414 2.19 -2.61 43.33
C LEU A 414 2.14 -2.45 44.86
N ASN A 415 0.96 -2.22 45.42
CA ASN A 415 0.76 -2.22 46.87
C ASN A 415 0.98 -3.64 47.44
N PRO A 416 1.96 -3.86 48.34
CA PRO A 416 2.26 -5.19 48.88
C PRO A 416 1.07 -5.86 49.57
N ASP A 417 0.26 -5.12 50.32
CA ASP A 417 -0.90 -5.67 51.03
C ASP A 417 -1.96 -6.16 50.05
N TRP A 418 -2.18 -5.41 48.96
CA TRP A 418 -3.07 -5.81 47.88
C TRP A 418 -2.58 -7.06 47.16
N VAL A 419 -1.27 -7.20 46.91
CA VAL A 419 -0.69 -8.40 46.28
C VAL A 419 -0.93 -9.63 47.15
N VAL A 420 -0.73 -9.52 48.47
CA VAL A 420 -0.97 -10.63 49.40
C VAL A 420 -2.45 -10.99 49.48
N GLU A 421 -3.34 -9.99 49.61
CA GLU A 421 -4.79 -10.24 49.64
C GLU A 421 -5.30 -10.87 48.34
N THR A 422 -4.80 -10.38 47.20
CA THR A 422 -5.18 -10.87 45.87
C THR A 422 -4.64 -12.28 45.62
N ALA A 423 -3.41 -12.58 46.04
CA ALA A 423 -2.85 -13.93 45.99
C ALA A 423 -3.63 -14.92 46.88
N GLN A 424 -4.10 -14.49 48.05
CA GLN A 424 -4.94 -15.31 48.93
C GLN A 424 -6.35 -15.52 48.35
N ARG A 425 -6.94 -14.47 47.76
CA ARG A 425 -8.31 -14.48 47.22
C ARG A 425 -8.42 -15.31 45.94
N TYR A 426 -7.45 -15.24 45.04
CA TYR A 426 -7.50 -15.90 43.73
C TYR A 426 -6.60 -17.14 43.63
N GLY A 427 -5.73 -17.39 44.61
CA GLY A 427 -4.91 -18.59 44.70
C GLY A 427 -4.09 -18.85 43.43
N SER A 428 -4.17 -20.06 42.88
CA SER A 428 -3.41 -20.47 41.68
C SER A 428 -3.87 -19.81 40.37
N LEU A 429 -4.95 -19.02 40.38
CA LEU A 429 -5.44 -18.34 39.17
C LEU A 429 -4.58 -17.14 38.79
N VAL A 430 -3.90 -16.51 39.75
CA VAL A 430 -3.10 -15.30 39.56
C VAL A 430 -1.69 -15.53 40.10
N GLN A 431 -0.68 -15.30 39.27
CA GLN A 431 0.73 -15.37 39.65
C GLN A 431 1.40 -14.03 39.41
N PHE A 432 2.19 -13.58 40.38
CA PHE A 432 2.98 -12.37 40.29
C PHE A 432 4.42 -12.72 39.95
N GLN A 433 4.98 -12.11 38.90
CA GLN A 433 6.37 -12.28 38.48
C GLN A 433 7.05 -10.92 38.36
N GLU A 434 8.19 -10.78 39.02
CA GLU A 434 9.09 -9.63 38.87
C GLU A 434 10.02 -9.88 37.68
N ARG A 435 10.15 -8.88 36.80
CA ARG A 435 11.10 -8.87 35.67
C ARG A 435 12.01 -7.65 35.78
N ASP A 436 13.17 -7.72 35.13
CA ASP A 436 14.27 -6.75 35.25
C ASP A 436 13.89 -5.26 35.07
N GLU A 437 12.75 -4.94 34.44
CA GLU A 437 12.25 -3.57 34.25
C GLU A 437 10.78 -3.33 34.72
N GLY A 438 10.13 -4.29 35.41
CA GLY A 438 8.75 -4.10 35.90
C GLY A 438 8.05 -5.35 36.47
N PHE A 439 6.81 -5.16 36.93
CA PHE A 439 5.94 -6.23 37.45
C PHE A 439 5.06 -6.81 36.34
N SER A 440 4.93 -8.14 36.30
CA SER A 440 4.00 -8.84 35.43
C SER A 440 3.06 -9.75 36.23
N ILE A 441 1.78 -9.72 35.88
CA ILE A 441 0.73 -10.53 36.49
C ILE A 441 0.27 -11.54 35.44
N LEU A 442 0.38 -12.82 35.76
CA LEU A 442 -0.10 -13.90 34.92
C LEU A 442 -1.44 -14.39 35.46
N MET A 443 -2.42 -14.53 34.58
CA MET A 443 -3.73 -15.03 34.92
C MET A 443 -4.09 -16.21 34.02
N SER A 444 -4.37 -17.38 34.59
CA SER A 444 -4.83 -18.54 33.82
C SER A 444 -6.35 -18.47 33.57
N THR A 445 -6.79 -18.62 32.31
CA THR A 445 -8.21 -18.52 31.93
C THR A 445 -8.88 -19.86 31.66
N ALA A 446 -8.25 -20.98 32.06
CA ALA A 446 -8.77 -22.33 31.83
C ALA A 446 -10.20 -22.58 32.39
N ALA A 447 -10.71 -21.72 33.27
CA ALA A 447 -12.05 -21.83 33.87
C ALA A 447 -13.04 -20.72 33.47
N LEU A 448 -12.64 -19.72 32.67
CA LEU A 448 -13.48 -18.55 32.35
C LEU A 448 -13.62 -18.41 30.83
N GLY A 449 -14.86 -18.41 30.32
CA GLY A 449 -15.12 -18.11 28.90
C GLY A 449 -14.62 -16.71 28.50
N GLN A 450 -14.48 -16.46 27.20
CA GLN A 450 -13.89 -15.21 26.69
C GLN A 450 -14.63 -13.94 27.15
N GLU A 451 -15.96 -13.92 27.17
CA GLU A 451 -16.74 -12.78 27.67
C GLU A 451 -16.61 -12.59 29.20
N GLY A 452 -16.57 -13.69 29.95
CA GLY A 452 -16.35 -13.66 31.40
C GLY A 452 -14.96 -13.15 31.77
N THR A 453 -13.99 -13.32 30.87
CA THR A 453 -12.60 -12.90 31.08
C THR A 453 -12.44 -11.38 31.08
N VAL A 454 -13.09 -10.64 30.15
CA VAL A 454 -13.04 -9.16 30.15
C VAL A 454 -13.70 -8.57 31.38
N VAL A 455 -14.87 -9.12 31.77
CA VAL A 455 -15.58 -8.69 32.98
C VAL A 455 -14.72 -8.92 34.21
N TRP A 456 -14.06 -10.08 34.29
CA TRP A 456 -13.12 -10.37 35.37
C TRP A 456 -11.93 -9.42 35.37
N LEU A 457 -11.30 -9.19 34.21
CA LEU A 457 -10.14 -8.28 34.08
C LEU A 457 -10.50 -6.87 34.51
N LYS A 458 -11.70 -6.37 34.16
CA LYS A 458 -12.18 -5.09 34.66
C LYS A 458 -12.26 -5.08 36.18
N LYS A 459 -12.94 -6.06 36.78
CA LYS A 459 -13.08 -6.15 38.24
C LYS A 459 -11.72 -6.27 38.94
N PHE A 460 -10.80 -7.01 38.34
CA PHE A 460 -9.44 -7.20 38.84
C PHE A 460 -8.65 -5.89 38.80
N LEU A 461 -8.58 -5.23 37.65
CA LEU A 461 -7.86 -3.96 37.50
C LEU A 461 -8.50 -2.83 38.30
N SER A 462 -9.83 -2.79 38.41
CA SER A 462 -10.53 -1.83 39.28
C SER A 462 -10.28 -2.08 40.77
N SER A 463 -9.86 -3.28 41.18
CA SER A 463 -9.45 -3.52 42.58
C SER A 463 -8.05 -3.02 42.89
N MET A 464 -7.28 -2.67 41.85
CA MET A 464 -5.90 -2.18 41.95
C MET A 464 -5.83 -0.64 42.02
N ILE A 465 -6.87 0.04 41.53
CA ILE A 465 -7.09 1.49 41.61
C ILE A 465 -7.69 1.80 42.98
#